data_AF-A0AAI9GRL4-F1
#
_entry.id   AF-A0AAI9GRL4-F1
#
_cell.length_a   1.000
_cell.length_b   1.000
_cell.length_c   1.000
_cell.angle_alpha   90.00
_cell.angle_beta   90.00
_cell.angle_gamma   90.00
#
_symmetry.space_group_name_H-M   'P 1'
#
loop_
_entity.id
_entity.type
_entity.pdbx_description
1 polymer ?
#
loop_
_entity_poly.entity_id
_entity_poly.type
_entity_poly.pdbx_seq_one_letter_code
_entity_poly.pdbx_strand_id
1 'polypeptide(L)'
;MGDTFSISRRRLLQTGAALGGAMLLPGMMQAAWAAGTDKPEQTTVRVGFIPLTDCAPLAIASLKGFDKKYGITLVPSKEASWAAVRDKLVAGELDAAHILYGMLYGLELGIASKPQAMANLMTLNRNGQAITLSSELQEKGVTDLGGLKKRIDQQAPGSYTFAHTFPTGTHAMWLYYWLASGGINPFDDIRTVVVPPPQMVMNMRIGNMSGFCVGEPWNARAINDRIGFTVATSQDIWPEHPEKILGTRSEWVERNPNTARALVAALMEAQRWIDASVENTRETARILTRRAWLNTKEQYLTGRMLGAYDNGIGRRWQDAHPMRFYEQGEVSFPWLSDGMWFLTQFRRWGLLKASPDYQAVAQRINRIDVWKEAALAVGGIGAPKQPMRSSTLLDGKVWNGADPEGYASSFAIQRKGA
;
A
#
# COMPACT_ATOMS: atom_id res chain seq x y z
N MET A 1 33.74 -46.23 54.57
CA MET A 1 35.12 -45.69 54.50
C MET A 1 35.03 -44.44 53.65
N GLY A 2 35.25 -43.29 54.28
CA GLY A 2 35.12 -41.99 53.62
C GLY A 2 36.39 -41.70 52.84
N ASP A 3 36.23 -41.31 51.59
CA ASP A 3 37.27 -40.65 50.81
C ASP A 3 36.77 -39.26 50.40
N THR A 4 37.47 -38.28 50.96
CA THR A 4 37.40 -36.86 50.65
C THR A 4 37.92 -36.60 49.24
N PHE A 5 37.05 -36.19 48.31
CA PHE A 5 37.49 -35.60 47.05
C PHE A 5 37.64 -34.09 47.19
N SER A 6 38.89 -33.64 47.22
CA SER A 6 39.29 -32.24 47.17
C SER A 6 38.99 -31.69 45.76
N ILE A 7 38.19 -30.63 45.68
CA ILE A 7 38.01 -29.86 44.44
C ILE A 7 39.04 -28.75 44.42
N SER A 8 40.07 -28.92 43.60
CA SER A 8 41.07 -27.88 43.29
C SER A 8 40.41 -26.68 42.61
N ARG A 9 40.74 -25.47 43.08
CA ARG A 9 40.25 -24.16 42.60
C ARG A 9 40.49 -23.87 41.10
N ARG A 10 41.11 -24.79 40.34
CA ARG A 10 41.39 -24.64 38.90
C ARG A 10 40.40 -25.30 37.96
N ARG A 11 39.37 -26.00 38.45
CA ARG A 11 38.35 -26.65 37.59
C ARG A 11 36.97 -26.00 37.61
N LEU A 12 36.81 -24.85 38.27
CA LEU A 12 35.56 -24.07 38.31
C LEU A 12 35.44 -23.01 37.20
N LEU A 13 36.33 -23.02 36.19
CA LEU A 13 36.39 -22.01 35.12
C LEU A 13 36.07 -22.56 33.72
N GLN A 14 35.57 -23.79 33.56
CA GLN A 14 35.28 -24.36 32.23
C GLN A 14 33.90 -25.02 32.06
N THR A 15 32.97 -24.85 33.00
CA THR A 15 31.59 -25.32 32.83
C THR A 15 30.61 -24.25 33.29
N GLY A 16 30.26 -23.36 32.36
CA GLY A 16 29.33 -22.26 32.56
C GLY A 16 28.92 -21.60 31.25
N ALA A 17 28.57 -22.40 30.23
CA ALA A 17 28.04 -21.93 28.96
C ALA A 17 26.67 -22.59 28.71
N ALA A 18 25.70 -22.32 29.59
CA ALA A 18 24.28 -22.51 29.31
C ALA A 18 23.43 -21.86 30.41
N LEU A 19 22.56 -20.93 29.99
CA LEU A 19 21.35 -20.42 30.66
C LEU A 19 21.52 -19.41 31.82
N GLY A 20 21.03 -18.18 31.57
CA GLY A 20 20.35 -17.38 32.58
C GLY A 20 20.92 -15.99 32.85
N GLY A 21 20.20 -14.95 32.41
CA GLY A 21 20.32 -13.60 32.95
C GLY A 21 21.07 -12.61 32.07
N ALA A 22 20.37 -12.04 31.09
CA ALA A 22 20.74 -10.75 30.54
C ALA A 22 20.64 -9.71 31.67
N MET A 23 21.75 -9.46 32.36
CA MET A 23 21.92 -8.26 33.17
C MET A 23 21.90 -7.07 32.21
N LEU A 24 20.77 -6.38 32.19
CA LEU A 24 20.64 -5.07 31.57
C LEU A 24 21.61 -4.12 32.27
N LEU A 25 22.76 -3.87 31.62
CA LEU A 25 23.61 -2.75 31.95
C LEU A 25 22.77 -1.46 31.77
N PRO A 26 22.67 -0.58 32.80
CA PRO A 26 22.11 0.75 32.61
C PRO A 26 23.09 1.52 31.72
N GLY A 27 22.71 1.70 30.45
CA GLY A 27 23.55 2.26 29.40
C GLY A 27 23.04 2.05 27.97
N MET A 28 22.00 1.23 27.77
CA MET A 28 21.26 1.20 26.50
C MET A 28 20.58 2.55 26.23
N MET A 29 20.77 3.04 24.99
CA MET A 29 20.15 4.23 24.39
C MET A 29 20.63 5.60 24.89
N GLN A 30 21.94 5.87 24.81
CA GLN A 30 22.33 7.22 24.42
C GLN A 30 22.02 7.39 22.94
N ALA A 31 20.79 7.81 22.66
CA ALA A 31 20.44 8.35 21.37
C ALA A 31 21.40 9.53 21.12
N ALA A 32 22.31 9.34 20.18
CA ALA A 32 23.26 10.36 19.76
C ALA A 32 22.50 11.44 18.97
N TRP A 33 21.68 12.21 19.68
CA TRP A 33 21.17 13.47 19.19
C TRP A 33 22.35 14.43 19.29
N ALA A 34 22.98 14.74 18.16
CA ALA A 34 23.85 15.90 18.08
C ALA A 34 23.07 17.09 18.67
N ALA A 35 23.70 17.82 19.58
CA ALA A 35 23.06 18.89 20.32
C ALA A 35 22.44 19.92 19.36
N GLY A 36 21.10 19.92 19.29
CA GLY A 36 20.27 20.95 18.66
C GLY A 36 20.06 20.80 17.15
N THR A 37 18.86 20.28 16.78
CA THR A 37 17.98 20.60 15.61
C THR A 37 17.09 19.42 15.21
N ASP A 38 17.45 18.20 15.61
CA ASP A 38 16.93 16.97 15.00
C ASP A 38 15.91 16.18 15.83
N LYS A 39 15.63 16.64 17.06
CA LYS A 39 14.70 15.96 17.97
C LYS A 39 13.25 16.07 17.44
N PRO A 40 12.48 14.97 17.40
CA PRO A 40 11.07 15.01 17.03
C PRO A 40 10.27 16.00 17.90
N GLU A 41 9.48 16.87 17.27
CA GLU A 41 8.59 17.81 17.94
C GLU A 41 7.46 17.07 18.68
N GLN A 42 6.96 16.01 18.04
CA GLN A 42 6.00 15.06 18.55
C GLN A 42 6.64 13.67 18.62
N THR A 43 6.63 13.05 19.80
CA THR A 43 7.28 11.73 20.04
C THR A 43 6.31 10.56 20.00
N THR A 44 5.00 10.79 19.95
CA THR A 44 3.97 9.75 19.78
C THR A 44 3.18 10.05 18.52
N VAL A 45 3.21 9.17 17.53
CA VAL A 45 2.62 9.42 16.21
C VAL A 45 1.52 8.40 15.93
N ARG A 46 0.28 8.85 15.79
CA ARG A 46 -0.89 8.02 15.48
C ARG A 46 -0.97 7.82 13.97
N VAL A 47 -0.83 6.57 13.53
CA VAL A 47 -0.84 6.23 12.10
C VAL A 47 -2.01 5.31 11.80
N GLY A 48 -2.98 5.81 11.02
CA GLY A 48 -4.12 5.03 10.59
C GLY A 48 -3.74 4.01 9.52
N PHE A 49 -4.37 2.84 9.53
CA PHE A 49 -4.23 1.85 8.47
C PHE A 49 -5.51 1.06 8.22
N ILE A 50 -5.69 0.65 6.96
CA ILE A 50 -6.65 -0.40 6.60
C ILE A 50 -5.94 -1.76 6.64
N PRO A 51 -6.59 -2.82 7.16
CA PRO A 51 -6.02 -4.17 7.21
C PRO A 51 -5.88 -4.76 5.79
N LEU A 52 -4.76 -4.44 5.17
CA LEU A 52 -4.27 -4.92 3.89
C LEU A 52 -2.79 -5.27 4.05
N THR A 53 -2.26 -6.17 3.22
CA THR A 53 -0.88 -6.62 3.33
C THR A 53 0.12 -5.47 3.17
N ASP A 54 -0.24 -4.46 2.39
CA ASP A 54 0.56 -3.25 2.15
C ASP A 54 0.71 -2.32 3.38
N CYS A 55 0.01 -2.58 4.49
CA CYS A 55 0.30 -1.94 5.77
C CYS A 55 1.57 -2.49 6.47
N ALA A 56 2.25 -3.46 5.86
CA ALA A 56 3.42 -4.15 6.42
C ALA A 56 4.50 -3.21 6.98
N PRO A 57 4.92 -2.13 6.28
CA PRO A 57 5.97 -1.25 6.80
C PRO A 57 5.62 -0.64 8.16
N LEU A 58 4.37 -0.23 8.37
CA LEU A 58 3.90 0.30 9.65
C LEU A 58 3.95 -0.76 10.76
N ALA A 59 3.48 -1.98 10.44
CA ALA A 59 3.48 -3.07 11.41
C ALA A 59 4.89 -3.44 11.85
N ILE A 60 5.79 -3.62 10.88
CA ILE A 60 7.18 -3.95 11.13
C ILE A 60 7.90 -2.82 11.87
N ALA A 61 7.70 -1.56 11.47
CA ALA A 61 8.29 -0.41 12.16
C ALA A 61 7.95 -0.40 13.66
N SER A 62 6.66 -0.52 13.99
CA SER A 62 6.17 -0.49 15.38
C SER A 62 6.61 -1.70 16.22
N LEU A 63 6.64 -2.90 15.65
CA LEU A 63 6.88 -4.13 16.39
C LEU A 63 8.37 -4.45 16.55
N LYS A 64 9.20 -4.03 15.59
CA LYS A 64 10.65 -4.19 15.65
C LYS A 64 11.36 -2.99 16.27
N GLY A 65 10.62 -1.94 16.63
CA GLY A 65 11.17 -0.78 17.31
C GLY A 65 12.01 0.13 16.41
N PHE A 66 11.79 0.08 15.09
CA PHE A 66 12.48 0.99 14.16
C PHE A 66 12.07 2.44 14.39
N ASP A 67 10.84 2.68 14.85
CA ASP A 67 10.36 3.98 15.30
C ASP A 67 11.16 4.56 16.46
N LYS A 68 11.42 3.74 17.48
CA LYS A 68 12.14 4.15 18.70
C LYS A 68 13.58 4.59 18.40
N LYS A 69 14.22 3.99 17.39
CA LYS A 69 15.55 4.40 16.91
C LYS A 69 15.59 5.87 16.48
N TYR A 70 14.47 6.39 15.98
CA TYR A 70 14.32 7.78 15.53
C TYR A 70 13.56 8.66 16.53
N GLY A 71 13.45 8.24 17.79
CA GLY A 71 12.90 9.07 18.87
C GLY A 71 11.38 9.22 18.86
N ILE A 72 10.67 8.41 18.07
CA ILE A 72 9.21 8.40 18.02
C ILE A 72 8.66 7.04 18.45
N THR A 73 7.40 7.02 18.91
CA THR A 73 6.61 5.83 19.17
C THR A 73 5.42 5.84 18.24
N LEU A 74 5.31 4.81 17.41
CA LEU A 74 4.16 4.63 16.53
C LEU A 74 2.99 4.05 17.30
N VAL A 75 1.81 4.64 17.09
CA VAL A 75 0.53 4.13 17.58
C VAL A 75 -0.31 3.77 16.35
N PRO A 76 -0.22 2.53 15.84
CA PRO A 76 -1.03 2.09 14.73
C PRO A 76 -2.51 2.07 15.12
N SER A 77 -3.36 2.70 14.30
CA SER A 77 -4.81 2.71 14.47
C SER A 77 -5.46 1.94 13.32
N LYS A 78 -6.13 0.84 13.63
CA LYS A 78 -6.85 0.06 12.62
C LYS A 78 -8.18 0.74 12.31
N GLU A 79 -8.37 1.10 11.04
CA GLU A 79 -9.58 1.80 10.58
C GLU A 79 -10.53 0.87 9.83
N ALA A 80 -11.83 1.20 9.92
CA ALA A 80 -12.90 0.37 9.36
C ALA A 80 -13.05 0.52 7.84
N SER A 81 -12.73 1.70 7.29
CA SER A 81 -12.90 2.03 5.87
C SER A 81 -11.98 3.18 5.47
N TRP A 82 -11.77 3.35 4.16
CA TRP A 82 -11.00 4.49 3.65
C TRP A 82 -11.67 5.84 3.94
N ALA A 83 -13.00 5.88 4.02
CA ALA A 83 -13.71 7.08 4.46
C ALA A 83 -13.38 7.42 5.92
N ALA A 84 -13.30 6.42 6.81
CA ALA A 84 -12.89 6.65 8.20
C ALA A 84 -11.44 7.15 8.30
N VAL A 85 -10.51 6.59 7.51
CA VAL A 85 -9.12 7.10 7.41
C VAL A 85 -9.12 8.57 6.97
N ARG A 86 -9.85 8.90 5.89
CA ARG A 86 -9.98 10.26 5.37
C ARG A 86 -10.48 11.21 6.46
N ASP A 87 -11.60 10.89 7.09
CA ASP A 87 -12.27 11.78 8.03
C ASP A 87 -11.41 12.04 9.26
N LYS A 88 -10.79 10.99 9.82
CA LYS A 88 -9.89 11.11 10.97
C LYS A 88 -8.57 11.83 10.65
N LEU A 89 -8.02 11.63 9.45
CA LEU A 89 -6.81 12.32 9.02
C LEU A 89 -7.06 13.83 8.84
N VAL A 90 -8.17 14.19 8.20
CA VAL A 90 -8.60 15.58 8.03
C VAL A 90 -8.91 16.23 9.38
N ALA A 91 -9.58 15.52 10.29
CA ALA A 91 -9.87 16.00 11.64
C ALA A 91 -8.65 16.11 12.56
N GLY A 92 -7.49 15.56 12.17
CA GLY A 92 -6.29 15.52 13.02
C GLY A 92 -6.37 14.49 14.17
N GLU A 93 -7.33 13.57 14.11
CA GLU A 93 -7.37 12.38 14.98
C GLU A 93 -6.27 11.38 14.62
N LEU A 94 -5.82 11.39 13.36
CA LEU A 94 -4.62 10.70 12.90
C LEU A 94 -3.58 11.74 12.48
N ASP A 95 -2.32 11.47 12.81
CA ASP A 95 -1.20 12.33 12.45
C ASP A 95 -0.69 11.99 11.05
N ALA A 96 -0.74 10.70 10.68
CA ALA A 96 -0.48 10.21 9.33
C ALA A 96 -1.34 8.97 9.04
N ALA A 97 -1.32 8.50 7.79
CA ALA A 97 -2.00 7.27 7.43
C ALA A 97 -1.28 6.50 6.31
N HIS A 98 -1.32 5.17 6.43
CA HIS A 98 -1.36 4.29 5.27
C HIS A 98 -2.62 4.66 4.48
N ILE A 99 -2.45 5.18 3.25
CA ILE A 99 -3.54 5.79 2.47
C ILE A 99 -3.43 5.51 0.97
N LEU A 100 -4.57 5.55 0.28
CA LEU A 100 -4.64 5.43 -1.18
C LEU A 100 -4.04 6.67 -1.86
N TYR A 101 -3.13 6.47 -2.81
CA TYR A 101 -2.47 7.55 -3.56
C TYR A 101 -3.47 8.57 -4.11
N GLY A 102 -4.46 8.10 -4.86
CA GLY A 102 -5.48 8.97 -5.44
C GLY A 102 -6.47 9.57 -4.43
N MET A 103 -6.63 8.99 -3.23
CA MET A 103 -7.42 9.65 -2.18
C MET A 103 -6.71 10.89 -1.64
N LEU A 104 -5.39 10.82 -1.46
CA LEU A 104 -4.59 11.97 -1.01
C LEU A 104 -4.67 13.14 -2.01
N TYR A 105 -4.47 12.85 -3.31
CA TYR A 105 -4.58 13.86 -4.36
C TYR A 105 -6.02 14.38 -4.52
N GLY A 106 -7.02 13.50 -4.32
CA GLY A 106 -8.41 13.89 -4.32
C GLY A 106 -8.79 14.83 -3.17
N LEU A 107 -8.12 14.74 -2.01
CA LEU A 107 -8.28 15.66 -0.88
C LEU A 107 -7.70 17.04 -1.20
N GLU A 108 -6.50 17.10 -1.77
CA GLU A 108 -5.87 18.36 -2.22
C GLU A 108 -6.79 19.13 -3.16
N LEU A 109 -7.41 18.42 -4.12
CA LEU A 109 -8.24 19.03 -5.17
C LEU A 109 -9.72 19.17 -4.80
N GLY A 110 -10.13 18.74 -3.60
CA GLY A 110 -11.53 18.85 -3.15
C GLY A 110 -12.53 17.92 -3.84
N ILE A 111 -12.05 16.83 -4.45
CA ILE A 111 -12.90 15.82 -5.11
C ILE A 111 -13.13 14.56 -4.25
N ALA A 112 -12.40 14.42 -3.14
CA ALA A 112 -12.59 13.34 -2.15
C ALA A 112 -13.33 13.79 -0.88
N SER A 113 -13.31 15.09 -0.58
CA SER A 113 -14.07 15.82 0.45
C SER A 113 -13.85 17.33 0.23
N LYS A 114 -14.12 18.17 1.23
CA LYS A 114 -13.65 19.57 1.22
C LYS A 114 -12.13 19.62 0.95
N PRO A 115 -11.63 20.60 0.17
CA PRO A 115 -10.21 20.75 -0.10
C PRO A 115 -9.40 20.81 1.20
N GLN A 116 -8.33 20.03 1.26
CA GLN A 116 -7.39 20.00 2.37
C GLN A 116 -5.98 19.87 1.82
N ALA A 117 -5.06 20.74 2.24
CA ALA A 117 -3.67 20.65 1.85
C ALA A 117 -3.04 19.36 2.40
N MET A 118 -2.55 18.49 1.52
CA MET A 118 -2.01 17.17 1.85
C MET A 118 -0.53 17.02 1.49
N ALA A 119 0.16 16.13 2.21
CA ALA A 119 1.54 15.75 1.97
C ALA A 119 1.67 14.23 1.80
N ASN A 120 2.32 13.82 0.72
CA ASN A 120 2.81 12.46 0.49
C ASN A 120 4.27 12.38 0.94
N LEU A 121 4.56 11.59 1.96
CA LEU A 121 5.90 11.49 2.54
C LEU A 121 6.74 10.38 1.91
N MET A 122 6.12 9.28 1.50
CA MET A 122 6.77 8.14 0.86
C MET A 122 5.71 7.18 0.29
N THR A 123 6.11 6.42 -0.72
CA THR A 123 5.35 5.24 -1.16
C THR A 123 5.64 4.08 -0.21
N LEU A 124 4.62 3.33 0.18
CA LEU A 124 4.72 2.20 1.11
C LEU A 124 4.97 0.87 0.40
N ASN A 125 4.42 0.70 -0.79
CA ASN A 125 4.61 -0.50 -1.59
C ASN A 125 4.34 -0.23 -3.08
N ARG A 126 4.85 -1.13 -3.92
CA ARG A 126 4.38 -1.34 -5.30
C ARG A 126 3.55 -2.62 -5.38
N ASN A 127 2.66 -2.70 -6.37
CA ASN A 127 1.92 -3.91 -6.75
C ASN A 127 1.02 -4.50 -5.65
N GLY A 128 0.56 -5.74 -5.84
CA GLY A 128 -0.09 -6.54 -4.79
C GLY A 128 -1.58 -6.28 -4.60
N GLN A 129 -2.25 -5.83 -5.66
CA GLN A 129 -3.70 -5.75 -5.74
C GLN A 129 -4.21 -6.66 -6.85
N ALA A 130 -5.52 -6.90 -6.87
CA ALA A 130 -6.11 -7.73 -7.92
C ALA A 130 -7.57 -7.37 -8.19
N ILE A 131 -8.04 -7.88 -9.32
CA ILE A 131 -9.44 -7.92 -9.71
C ILE A 131 -9.89 -9.36 -9.59
N THR A 132 -10.94 -9.58 -8.79
CA THR A 132 -11.54 -10.90 -8.56
C THR A 132 -12.96 -10.90 -9.07
N LEU A 133 -13.33 -11.94 -9.81
CA LEU A 133 -14.70 -12.19 -10.28
C LEU A 133 -15.34 -13.32 -9.46
N SER A 134 -16.66 -13.30 -9.33
CA SER A 134 -17.40 -14.32 -8.57
C SER A 134 -17.34 -15.70 -9.24
N SER A 135 -17.49 -16.76 -8.43
CA SER A 135 -17.64 -18.13 -8.94
C SER A 135 -18.87 -18.28 -9.84
N GLU A 136 -19.94 -17.51 -9.57
CA GLU A 136 -21.14 -17.49 -10.43
C GLU A 136 -20.82 -17.01 -11.86
N LEU A 137 -19.94 -16.02 -12.02
CA LEU A 137 -19.48 -15.61 -13.34
C LEU A 137 -18.64 -16.71 -14.01
N GLN A 138 -17.82 -17.41 -13.23
CA GLN A 138 -17.05 -18.55 -13.71
C GLN A 138 -17.96 -19.68 -14.22
N GLU A 139 -19.01 -20.02 -13.49
CA GLU A 139 -20.02 -21.02 -13.87
C GLU A 139 -20.74 -20.63 -15.17
N LYS A 140 -20.86 -19.32 -15.43
CA LYS A 140 -21.37 -18.75 -16.68
C LYS A 140 -20.32 -18.69 -17.80
N GLY A 141 -19.16 -19.30 -17.62
CA GLY A 141 -18.08 -19.40 -18.60
C GLY A 141 -17.16 -18.18 -18.68
N VAL A 142 -17.23 -17.24 -17.73
CA VAL A 142 -16.33 -16.08 -17.70
C VAL A 142 -15.04 -16.46 -17.00
N THR A 143 -13.91 -16.40 -17.71
CA THR A 143 -12.57 -16.68 -17.18
C THR A 143 -11.56 -15.56 -17.44
N ASP A 144 -11.91 -14.62 -18.30
CA ASP A 144 -11.07 -13.48 -18.69
C ASP A 144 -11.91 -12.23 -18.99
N LEU A 145 -11.24 -11.13 -19.32
CA LEU A 145 -11.87 -9.85 -19.63
C LEU A 145 -12.77 -9.91 -20.89
N GLY A 146 -12.39 -10.71 -21.89
CA GLY A 146 -13.16 -10.86 -23.13
C GLY A 146 -14.46 -11.63 -22.90
N GLY A 147 -14.41 -12.70 -22.11
CA GLY A 147 -15.58 -13.43 -21.64
C GLY A 147 -16.50 -12.54 -20.80
N LEU A 148 -15.91 -11.69 -19.94
CA LEU A 148 -16.69 -10.73 -19.16
C LEU A 148 -17.41 -9.72 -20.05
N LYS A 149 -16.72 -9.13 -21.04
CA LYS A 149 -17.31 -8.19 -22.01
C LYS A 149 -18.49 -8.82 -22.74
N LYS A 150 -18.30 -10.01 -23.32
CA LYS A 150 -19.38 -10.77 -24.00
C LYS A 150 -20.58 -10.96 -23.10
N ARG A 151 -20.36 -11.23 -21.81
CA ARG A 151 -21.44 -11.46 -20.86
C ARG A 151 -22.19 -10.18 -20.49
N ILE A 152 -21.47 -9.07 -20.31
CA ILE A 152 -22.06 -7.75 -20.03
C ILE A 152 -22.90 -7.28 -21.23
N ASP A 153 -22.41 -7.44 -22.46
CA ASP A 153 -23.11 -7.00 -23.69
C ASP A 153 -24.45 -7.71 -23.94
N GLN A 154 -24.63 -8.88 -23.34
CA GLN A 154 -25.86 -9.67 -23.45
C GLN A 154 -26.92 -9.31 -22.40
N GLN A 155 -26.65 -8.34 -21.53
CA GLN A 155 -27.53 -7.94 -20.43
C GLN A 155 -27.83 -6.45 -20.52
N ALA A 156 -28.89 -6.02 -19.82
CA ALA A 156 -29.16 -4.59 -19.71
C ALA A 156 -27.99 -3.89 -18.97
N PRO A 157 -27.62 -2.67 -19.36
CA PRO A 157 -26.61 -1.89 -18.64
C PRO A 157 -26.90 -1.82 -17.14
N GLY A 158 -25.86 -1.96 -16.32
CA GLY A 158 -25.98 -1.97 -14.86
C GLY A 158 -26.42 -3.31 -14.23
N SER A 159 -26.65 -4.37 -15.03
CA SER A 159 -27.01 -5.70 -14.51
C SER A 159 -25.92 -6.32 -13.61
N TYR A 160 -24.65 -5.99 -13.87
CA TYR A 160 -23.51 -6.47 -13.09
C TYR A 160 -22.98 -5.38 -12.16
N THR A 161 -22.75 -5.73 -10.90
CA THR A 161 -22.24 -4.81 -9.88
C THR A 161 -20.79 -5.13 -9.53
N PHE A 162 -19.92 -4.14 -9.56
CA PHE A 162 -18.51 -4.28 -9.21
C PHE A 162 -18.13 -3.37 -8.07
N ALA A 163 -17.34 -3.87 -7.12
CA ALA A 163 -16.88 -3.05 -6.00
C ALA A 163 -15.45 -2.54 -6.19
N HIS A 164 -15.23 -1.30 -5.77
CA HIS A 164 -13.91 -0.75 -5.46
C HIS A 164 -13.95 -0.15 -4.04
N THR A 165 -12.84 0.40 -3.58
CA THR A 165 -12.67 0.73 -2.16
C THR A 165 -12.85 2.22 -1.83
N PHE A 166 -12.65 3.09 -2.82
CA PHE A 166 -12.90 4.54 -2.74
C PHE A 166 -12.96 5.15 -4.15
N PRO A 167 -13.82 6.14 -4.46
CA PRO A 167 -14.01 6.64 -5.84
C PRO A 167 -12.76 7.24 -6.50
N THR A 168 -11.98 8.04 -5.76
CA THR A 168 -10.70 8.58 -6.26
C THR A 168 -9.52 7.65 -5.97
N GLY A 169 -9.77 6.48 -5.38
CA GLY A 169 -8.75 5.57 -4.87
C GLY A 169 -8.10 4.71 -5.95
N THR A 170 -6.96 4.10 -5.61
CA THR A 170 -6.17 3.24 -6.51
C THR A 170 -7.00 2.13 -7.14
N HIS A 171 -7.76 1.40 -6.32
CA HIS A 171 -8.62 0.30 -6.75
C HIS A 171 -9.71 0.69 -7.76
N ALA A 172 -10.27 1.90 -7.65
CA ALA A 172 -11.20 2.39 -8.66
C ALA A 172 -10.46 2.59 -9.99
N MET A 173 -9.28 3.23 -9.96
CA MET A 173 -8.49 3.47 -11.16
C MET A 173 -8.02 2.17 -11.82
N TRP A 174 -7.59 1.15 -11.05
CA TRP A 174 -7.22 -0.16 -11.59
C TRP A 174 -8.42 -0.86 -12.23
N LEU A 175 -9.55 -0.91 -11.53
CA LEU A 175 -10.76 -1.52 -12.05
C LEU A 175 -11.21 -0.83 -13.35
N TYR A 176 -11.26 0.49 -13.35
CA TYR A 176 -11.71 1.26 -14.51
C TYR A 176 -10.75 1.13 -15.69
N TYR A 177 -9.44 1.13 -15.45
CA TYR A 177 -8.45 0.95 -16.51
C TYR A 177 -8.57 -0.44 -17.15
N TRP A 178 -8.65 -1.49 -16.33
CA TRP A 178 -8.80 -2.86 -16.81
C TRP A 178 -10.11 -3.06 -17.59
N LEU A 179 -11.25 -2.64 -17.03
CA LEU A 179 -12.55 -2.73 -17.72
C LEU A 179 -12.53 -1.99 -19.06
N ALA A 180 -12.04 -0.75 -19.07
CA ALA A 180 -12.00 0.07 -20.27
C ALA A 180 -11.07 -0.49 -21.34
N SER A 181 -9.99 -1.19 -20.95
CA SER A 181 -9.12 -1.87 -21.90
C SER A 181 -9.80 -3.03 -22.63
N GLY A 182 -10.84 -3.61 -22.02
CA GLY A 182 -11.71 -4.64 -22.60
C GLY A 182 -12.96 -4.08 -23.28
N GLY A 183 -13.05 -2.76 -23.44
CA GLY A 183 -14.22 -2.11 -24.03
C GLY A 183 -15.42 -1.96 -23.10
N ILE A 184 -15.29 -2.22 -21.79
CA ILE A 184 -16.37 -2.05 -20.79
C ILE A 184 -16.26 -0.66 -20.18
N ASN A 185 -17.30 0.17 -20.32
CA ASN A 185 -17.38 1.46 -19.67
C ASN A 185 -17.86 1.30 -18.21
N PRO A 186 -17.04 1.68 -17.22
CA PRO A 186 -17.37 1.47 -15.80
C PRO A 186 -18.54 2.33 -15.29
N PHE A 187 -18.98 3.33 -16.05
CA PHE A 187 -20.09 4.22 -15.68
C PHE A 187 -21.38 3.96 -16.46
N ASP A 188 -21.27 3.42 -17.67
CA ASP A 188 -22.42 3.22 -18.55
C ASP A 188 -22.86 1.75 -18.60
N ASP A 189 -21.92 0.79 -18.60
CA ASP A 189 -22.24 -0.62 -18.85
C ASP A 189 -22.51 -1.42 -17.57
N ILE A 190 -21.93 -1.00 -16.44
CA ILE A 190 -21.98 -1.69 -15.15
C ILE A 190 -22.37 -0.75 -14.01
N ARG A 191 -22.75 -1.33 -12.87
CA ARG A 191 -22.87 -0.60 -11.61
C ARG A 191 -21.58 -0.71 -10.81
N THR A 192 -21.07 0.41 -10.29
CA THR A 192 -19.95 0.39 -9.33
C THR A 192 -20.41 0.77 -7.93
N VAL A 193 -19.86 0.10 -6.91
CA VAL A 193 -20.14 0.39 -5.49
C VAL A 193 -18.86 0.51 -4.67
N VAL A 194 -18.93 1.25 -3.56
CA VAL A 194 -17.83 1.38 -2.60
C VAL A 194 -18.02 0.37 -1.48
N VAL A 195 -17.04 -0.51 -1.27
CA VAL A 195 -17.06 -1.50 -0.19
C VAL A 195 -15.73 -1.47 0.57
N PRO A 196 -15.74 -1.44 1.91
CA PRO A 196 -14.51 -1.54 2.71
C PRO A 196 -13.76 -2.86 2.45
N PRO A 197 -12.42 -2.86 2.36
CA PRO A 197 -11.66 -4.07 2.01
C PRO A 197 -12.00 -5.33 2.83
N PRO A 198 -12.15 -5.27 4.18
CA PRO A 198 -12.49 -6.46 4.98
C PRO A 198 -13.86 -7.07 4.66
N GLN A 199 -14.74 -6.30 4.02
CA GLN A 199 -16.12 -6.68 3.71
C GLN A 199 -16.29 -7.20 2.28
N MET A 200 -15.26 -7.09 1.42
CA MET A 200 -15.32 -7.48 0.00
C MET A 200 -15.76 -8.94 -0.18
N VAL A 201 -15.04 -9.86 0.47
CA VAL A 201 -15.25 -11.30 0.31
C VAL A 201 -16.65 -11.73 0.75
N MET A 202 -17.14 -11.18 1.87
CA MET A 202 -18.48 -11.52 2.37
C MET A 202 -19.59 -10.93 1.50
N ASN A 203 -19.45 -9.68 1.04
CA ASN A 203 -20.45 -9.08 0.16
C ASN A 203 -20.55 -9.81 -1.19
N MET A 204 -19.43 -10.30 -1.74
CA MET A 204 -19.47 -11.15 -2.94
C MET A 204 -20.12 -12.50 -2.66
N ARG A 205 -19.83 -13.13 -1.51
CA ARG A 205 -20.46 -14.41 -1.12
C ARG A 205 -21.98 -14.35 -1.08
N ILE A 206 -22.55 -13.25 -0.59
CA ILE A 206 -24.01 -13.09 -0.50
C ILE A 206 -24.66 -12.54 -1.79
N GLY A 207 -23.89 -12.41 -2.88
CA GLY A 207 -24.41 -11.99 -4.19
C GLY A 207 -24.58 -10.49 -4.38
N ASN A 208 -24.05 -9.64 -3.49
CA ASN A 208 -24.18 -8.17 -3.62
C ASN A 208 -23.28 -7.57 -4.72
N MET A 209 -22.31 -8.34 -5.22
CA MET A 209 -21.44 -7.92 -6.32
C MET A 209 -20.95 -9.14 -7.12
N SER A 210 -20.64 -8.90 -8.39
CA SER A 210 -20.15 -9.88 -9.36
C SER A 210 -18.62 -9.90 -9.45
N GLY A 211 -17.97 -8.86 -8.94
CA GLY A 211 -16.52 -8.82 -8.82
C GLY A 211 -16.07 -7.60 -8.03
N PHE A 212 -14.77 -7.53 -7.71
CA PHE A 212 -14.19 -6.41 -7.00
C PHE A 212 -12.73 -6.18 -7.37
N CYS A 213 -12.25 -4.96 -7.14
CA CYS A 213 -10.83 -4.64 -7.05
C CYS A 213 -10.45 -4.24 -5.62
N VAL A 214 -9.45 -4.92 -5.06
CA VAL A 214 -8.97 -4.72 -3.68
C VAL A 214 -7.51 -5.18 -3.55
N GLY A 215 -6.80 -4.71 -2.54
CA GLY A 215 -5.49 -5.23 -2.16
C GLY A 215 -5.52 -6.59 -1.46
N GLU A 216 -4.37 -7.24 -1.41
CA GLU A 216 -4.19 -8.45 -0.60
C GLU A 216 -4.47 -8.21 0.89
N PRO A 217 -4.96 -9.21 1.62
CA PRO A 217 -5.09 -10.63 1.25
C PRO A 217 -6.48 -11.03 0.73
N TRP A 218 -7.36 -10.06 0.42
CA TRP A 218 -8.77 -10.34 0.20
C TRP A 218 -9.03 -11.11 -1.11
N ASN A 219 -8.18 -10.91 -2.13
CA ASN A 219 -8.23 -11.71 -3.37
C ASN A 219 -7.82 -13.17 -3.11
N ALA A 220 -6.70 -13.37 -2.41
CA ALA A 220 -6.27 -14.72 -2.01
C ALA A 220 -7.33 -15.42 -1.17
N ARG A 221 -7.97 -14.70 -0.24
CA ARG A 221 -9.06 -15.24 0.57
C ARG A 221 -10.26 -15.65 -0.29
N ALA A 222 -10.68 -14.84 -1.25
CA ALA A 222 -11.82 -15.17 -2.13
C ALA A 222 -11.60 -16.49 -2.90
N ILE A 223 -10.37 -16.74 -3.37
CA ILE A 223 -9.98 -18.00 -4.00
C ILE A 223 -10.04 -19.17 -3.01
N ASN A 224 -9.40 -19.01 -1.85
CA ASN A 224 -9.34 -20.09 -0.86
C ASN A 224 -10.72 -20.46 -0.31
N ASP A 225 -11.59 -19.46 -0.14
CA ASP A 225 -12.95 -19.64 0.35
C ASP A 225 -13.92 -20.07 -0.79
N ARG A 226 -13.40 -20.28 -2.02
CA ARG A 226 -14.14 -20.67 -3.25
C ARG A 226 -15.31 -19.75 -3.61
N ILE A 227 -15.15 -18.45 -3.35
CA ILE A 227 -16.18 -17.43 -3.64
C ILE A 227 -15.93 -16.79 -5.00
N GLY A 228 -14.68 -16.81 -5.47
CA GLY A 228 -14.31 -16.22 -6.75
C GLY A 228 -12.88 -16.56 -7.16
N PHE A 229 -12.48 -15.99 -8.28
CA PHE A 229 -11.16 -16.20 -8.90
C PHE A 229 -10.53 -14.86 -9.29
N THR A 230 -9.21 -14.77 -9.19
CA THR A 230 -8.48 -13.56 -9.60
C THR A 230 -8.35 -13.55 -11.12
N VAL A 231 -9.01 -12.62 -11.81
CA VAL A 231 -8.96 -12.54 -13.28
C VAL A 231 -7.76 -11.74 -13.77
N ALA A 232 -7.31 -10.76 -12.99
CA ALA A 232 -6.12 -9.96 -13.27
C ALA A 232 -5.51 -9.47 -11.96
N THR A 233 -4.18 -9.40 -11.92
CA THR A 233 -3.45 -8.66 -10.89
C THR A 233 -3.25 -7.22 -11.32
N SER A 234 -3.02 -6.31 -10.37
CA SER A 234 -2.76 -4.92 -10.73
C SER A 234 -1.40 -4.73 -11.43
N GLN A 235 -0.44 -5.62 -11.20
CA GLN A 235 0.80 -5.64 -11.98
C GLN A 235 0.63 -6.15 -13.43
N ASP A 236 -0.46 -6.87 -13.75
CA ASP A 236 -0.85 -7.11 -15.16
C ASP A 236 -1.33 -5.82 -15.84
N ILE A 237 -1.84 -4.85 -15.07
CA ILE A 237 -2.32 -3.54 -15.56
C ILE A 237 -1.15 -2.57 -15.74
N TRP A 238 -0.32 -2.46 -14.73
CA TRP A 238 0.87 -1.62 -14.70
C TRP A 238 1.94 -2.31 -13.86
N PRO A 239 2.97 -2.92 -14.48
CA PRO A 239 4.11 -3.48 -13.76
C PRO A 239 4.81 -2.44 -12.89
N GLU A 240 5.10 -2.77 -11.62
CA GLU A 240 5.75 -1.87 -10.66
C GLU A 240 4.98 -0.55 -10.43
N HIS A 241 3.64 -0.61 -10.48
CA HIS A 241 2.80 0.56 -10.26
C HIS A 241 2.91 1.10 -8.82
N PRO A 242 2.74 2.42 -8.62
CA PRO A 242 2.63 2.97 -7.28
C PRO A 242 1.33 2.49 -6.64
N GLU A 243 1.34 2.28 -5.34
CA GLU A 243 0.13 1.82 -4.66
C GLU A 243 -0.17 2.63 -3.42
N LYS A 244 0.16 2.13 -2.23
CA LYS A 244 -0.12 2.86 -1.00
C LYS A 244 0.97 3.84 -0.69
N ILE A 245 0.60 4.92 -0.02
CA ILE A 245 1.54 5.95 0.43
C ILE A 245 1.36 6.20 1.93
N LEU A 246 2.38 6.81 2.53
CA LEU A 246 2.28 7.46 3.82
C LEU A 246 1.85 8.91 3.58
N GLY A 247 0.57 9.19 3.85
CA GLY A 247 0.00 10.52 3.67
C GLY A 247 -0.31 11.21 4.99
N THR A 248 -0.23 12.53 4.98
CA THR A 248 -0.58 13.41 6.11
C THR A 248 -1.10 14.76 5.60
N ARG A 249 -1.49 15.66 6.51
CA ARG A 249 -1.81 17.07 6.20
C ARG A 249 -0.51 17.85 6.06
N SER A 250 -0.42 18.76 5.08
CA SER A 250 0.79 19.58 4.88
C SER A 250 1.16 20.39 6.12
N GLU A 251 0.15 20.97 6.77
CA GLU A 251 0.26 21.72 8.03
C GLU A 251 0.85 20.88 9.19
N TRP A 252 0.65 19.55 9.20
CA TRP A 252 1.27 18.69 10.22
C TRP A 252 2.78 18.55 9.97
N VAL A 253 3.21 18.45 8.72
CA VAL A 253 4.63 18.39 8.35
C VAL A 253 5.33 19.72 8.65
N GLU A 254 4.67 20.85 8.38
CA GLU A 254 5.20 22.19 8.67
C GLU A 254 5.44 22.41 10.17
N ARG A 255 4.56 21.88 11.02
CA ARG A 255 4.69 21.97 12.48
C ARG A 255 5.62 20.92 13.09
N ASN A 256 5.77 19.76 12.43
CA ASN A 256 6.54 18.64 12.96
C ASN A 256 7.53 18.09 11.91
N PRO A 257 8.43 18.92 11.37
CA PRO A 257 9.35 18.50 10.31
C PRO A 257 10.29 17.37 10.77
N ASN A 258 10.81 17.42 12.00
CA ASN A 258 11.67 16.36 12.52
C ASN A 258 10.91 15.08 12.80
N THR A 259 9.69 15.17 13.32
CA THR A 259 8.82 13.99 13.49
C THR A 259 8.46 13.37 12.14
N ALA A 260 8.17 14.16 11.11
CA ALA A 260 7.89 13.66 9.77
C ALA A 260 9.10 12.91 9.18
N ARG A 261 10.31 13.48 9.30
CA ARG A 261 11.56 12.83 8.91
C ARG A 261 11.79 11.52 9.67
N ALA A 262 11.60 11.52 10.99
CA ALA A 262 11.74 10.34 11.85
C ALA A 262 10.74 9.23 11.47
N LEU A 263 9.49 9.61 11.16
CA LEU A 263 8.45 8.70 10.70
C LEU A 263 8.83 8.03 9.38
N VAL A 264 9.28 8.81 8.39
CA VAL A 264 9.72 8.27 7.10
C VAL A 264 10.94 7.36 7.28
N ALA A 265 11.92 7.75 8.11
CA ALA A 265 13.10 6.94 8.36
C ALA A 265 12.74 5.58 9.00
N ALA A 266 11.85 5.58 9.99
CA ALA A 266 11.38 4.36 10.64
C ALA A 266 10.70 3.38 9.67
N LEU A 267 9.83 3.89 8.80
CA LEU A 267 9.12 3.06 7.82
C LEU A 267 10.04 2.61 6.67
N MET A 268 11.00 3.43 6.29
CA MET A 268 12.01 3.07 5.29
C MET A 268 12.94 1.95 5.77
N GLU A 269 13.35 1.96 7.05
CA GLU A 269 14.07 0.82 7.64
C GLU A 269 13.21 -0.45 7.70
N ALA A 270 11.91 -0.29 8.00
CA ALA A 270 10.98 -1.41 7.98
C ALA A 270 10.83 -2.02 6.58
N GLN A 271 10.69 -1.19 5.53
CA GLN A 271 10.69 -1.64 4.13
C GLN A 271 11.97 -2.40 3.78
N ARG A 272 13.13 -1.81 4.10
CA ARG A 272 14.45 -2.44 3.88
C ARG A 272 14.53 -3.80 4.57
N TRP A 273 14.04 -3.90 5.80
CA TRP A 273 14.05 -5.15 6.56
C TRP A 273 13.13 -6.20 5.93
N ILE A 274 11.91 -5.85 5.51
CA ILE A 274 10.94 -6.78 4.90
C ILE A 274 11.54 -7.48 3.68
N ASP A 275 12.21 -6.71 2.81
CA ASP A 275 12.76 -7.21 1.55
C ASP A 275 14.20 -7.74 1.68
N ALA A 276 14.84 -7.64 2.85
CA ALA A 276 16.22 -8.07 3.05
C ALA A 276 16.39 -9.61 2.93
N SER A 277 15.35 -10.39 3.16
CA SER A 277 15.35 -11.84 2.96
C SER A 277 13.95 -12.41 2.82
N VAL A 278 13.86 -13.59 2.20
CA VAL A 278 12.63 -14.37 2.11
C VAL A 278 12.09 -14.71 3.51
N GLU A 279 12.97 -14.97 4.48
CA GLU A 279 12.62 -15.26 5.86
C GLU A 279 11.94 -14.06 6.53
N ASN A 280 12.43 -12.84 6.29
CA ASN A 280 11.83 -11.62 6.79
C ASN A 280 10.45 -11.37 6.16
N THR A 281 10.31 -11.65 4.86
CA THR A 281 9.01 -11.59 4.17
C THR A 281 8.01 -12.59 4.78
N ARG A 282 8.44 -13.83 5.05
CA ARG A 282 7.60 -14.85 5.73
C ARG A 282 7.26 -14.47 7.16
N GLU A 283 8.20 -13.93 7.92
CA GLU A 283 7.93 -13.43 9.28
C GLU A 283 6.92 -12.28 9.24
N THR A 284 7.04 -11.38 8.26
CA THR A 284 6.09 -10.28 8.05
C THR A 284 4.68 -10.83 7.80
N ALA A 285 4.53 -11.80 6.90
CA ALA A 285 3.26 -12.47 6.65
C ALA A 285 2.64 -13.04 7.94
N ARG A 286 3.44 -13.74 8.76
CA ARG A 286 3.01 -14.27 10.07
C ARG A 286 2.56 -13.18 11.02
N ILE A 287 3.32 -12.09 11.14
CA ILE A 287 2.98 -10.96 12.01
C ILE A 287 1.63 -10.35 11.62
N LEU A 288 1.39 -10.18 10.32
CA LEU A 288 0.16 -9.56 9.81
C LEU A 288 -1.10 -10.40 10.06
N THR A 289 -0.98 -11.73 10.25
CA THR A 289 -2.14 -12.58 10.57
C THR A 289 -2.83 -12.23 11.88
N ARG A 290 -2.09 -11.63 12.83
CA ARG A 290 -2.56 -11.41 14.20
C ARG A 290 -3.81 -10.53 14.23
N ARG A 291 -4.64 -10.71 15.27
CA ARG A 291 -5.90 -9.98 15.47
C ARG A 291 -5.74 -8.45 15.42
N ALA A 292 -4.61 -7.92 15.92
CA ALA A 292 -4.32 -6.49 15.90
C ALA A 292 -4.11 -5.93 14.48
N TRP A 293 -3.81 -6.78 13.49
CA TRP A 293 -3.54 -6.41 12.09
C TRP A 293 -4.64 -6.92 11.17
N LEU A 294 -4.43 -7.98 10.39
CA LEU A 294 -5.40 -8.41 9.37
C LEU A 294 -6.41 -9.42 9.91
N ASN A 295 -6.15 -10.06 11.04
CA ASN A 295 -7.02 -11.08 11.65
C ASN A 295 -7.45 -12.16 10.62
N THR A 296 -6.45 -12.82 10.04
CA THR A 296 -6.67 -13.73 8.89
C THR A 296 -5.64 -14.87 8.90
N LYS A 297 -5.74 -15.81 7.96
CA LYS A 297 -4.86 -16.99 7.91
C LYS A 297 -3.56 -16.69 7.13
N GLU A 298 -2.44 -17.22 7.60
CA GLU A 298 -1.11 -17.06 6.97
C GLU A 298 -1.11 -17.50 5.50
N GLN A 299 -1.82 -18.58 5.18
CA GLN A 299 -1.92 -19.11 3.81
C GLN A 299 -2.49 -18.10 2.79
N TYR A 300 -3.19 -17.05 3.23
CA TYR A 300 -3.70 -16.00 2.35
C TYR A 300 -2.67 -14.89 2.07
N LEU A 301 -1.57 -14.83 2.81
CA LEU A 301 -0.54 -13.78 2.67
C LEU A 301 0.75 -14.30 2.06
N THR A 302 1.30 -15.39 2.60
CA THR A 302 2.70 -15.77 2.35
C THR A 302 2.99 -15.97 0.86
N GLY A 303 2.11 -16.68 0.13
CA GLY A 303 2.28 -16.87 -1.32
C GLY A 303 2.28 -15.54 -2.07
N ARG A 304 1.33 -14.64 -1.75
CA ARG A 304 1.18 -13.34 -2.41
C ARG A 304 2.37 -12.41 -2.16
N MET A 305 2.88 -12.38 -0.94
CA MET A 305 4.08 -11.59 -0.59
C MET A 305 5.36 -12.14 -1.25
N LEU A 306 5.43 -13.46 -1.49
CA LEU A 306 6.56 -14.10 -2.16
C LEU A 306 6.43 -14.14 -3.69
N GLY A 307 5.36 -13.57 -4.25
CA GLY A 307 5.08 -13.60 -5.68
C GLY A 307 4.61 -14.96 -6.22
N ALA A 308 4.28 -15.92 -5.36
CA ALA A 308 3.70 -17.19 -5.75
C ALA A 308 2.17 -17.04 -5.86
N TYR A 309 1.68 -16.71 -7.05
CA TYR A 309 0.27 -16.47 -7.31
C TYR A 309 -0.45 -17.71 -7.87
N ASP A 310 -1.73 -17.79 -7.55
CA ASP A 310 -2.72 -18.73 -8.11
C ASP A 310 -3.98 -17.90 -8.40
N ASN A 311 -4.59 -18.11 -9.56
CA ASN A 311 -5.82 -17.42 -9.92
C ASN A 311 -7.09 -18.10 -9.39
N GLY A 312 -6.99 -19.35 -8.91
CA GLY A 312 -8.12 -20.13 -8.42
C GLY A 312 -8.86 -20.94 -9.50
N ILE A 313 -8.44 -20.85 -10.77
CA ILE A 313 -9.01 -21.59 -11.90
C ILE A 313 -7.94 -22.36 -12.69
N GLY A 314 -6.85 -22.72 -12.02
CA GLY A 314 -5.83 -23.64 -12.53
C GLY A 314 -4.52 -23.00 -13.01
N ARG A 315 -4.42 -21.67 -13.06
CA ARG A 315 -3.16 -20.98 -13.39
C ARG A 315 -2.40 -20.63 -12.11
N ARG A 316 -1.16 -21.12 -12.02
CA ARG A 316 -0.18 -20.73 -11.00
C ARG A 316 1.05 -20.15 -11.66
N TRP A 317 1.64 -19.12 -11.06
CA TRP A 317 2.85 -18.49 -11.59
C TRP A 317 3.69 -17.85 -10.48
N GLN A 318 4.98 -17.69 -10.78
CA GLN A 318 5.86 -16.80 -10.03
C GLN A 318 5.81 -15.44 -10.73
N ASP A 319 5.32 -14.43 -10.02
CA ASP A 319 5.19 -13.07 -10.56
C ASP A 319 6.55 -12.37 -10.58
N ALA A 320 6.89 -11.75 -11.72
CA ALA A 320 8.11 -10.96 -11.87
C ALA A 320 8.00 -9.59 -11.16
N HIS A 321 6.78 -9.13 -10.91
CA HIS A 321 6.43 -7.87 -10.29
C HIS A 321 5.55 -8.11 -9.05
N PRO A 322 6.05 -8.88 -8.06
CA PRO A 322 5.28 -9.14 -6.85
C PRO A 322 5.09 -7.86 -6.03
N MET A 323 4.36 -7.96 -4.92
CA MET A 323 4.33 -6.87 -3.94
C MET A 323 5.76 -6.60 -3.44
N ARG A 324 6.26 -5.38 -3.62
CA ARG A 324 7.61 -4.95 -3.21
C ARG A 324 7.53 -3.78 -2.26
N PHE A 325 8.49 -3.70 -1.32
CA PHE A 325 8.51 -2.68 -0.28
C PHE A 325 9.72 -1.75 -0.36
N TYR A 326 10.87 -2.20 -0.86
CA TYR A 326 12.13 -1.47 -0.78
C TYR A 326 12.79 -1.17 -2.12
N GLU A 327 13.25 -2.19 -2.86
CA GLU A 327 14.04 -2.06 -4.11
C GLU A 327 15.12 -0.96 -4.03
N GLN A 328 16.09 -1.11 -3.12
CA GLN A 328 17.15 -0.12 -2.87
C GLN A 328 16.63 1.30 -2.53
N GLY A 329 15.39 1.41 -2.04
CA GLY A 329 14.71 2.66 -1.73
C GLY A 329 13.82 3.19 -2.86
N GLU A 330 13.92 2.65 -4.07
CA GLU A 330 13.20 3.13 -5.25
C GLU A 330 11.67 2.97 -5.12
N VAL A 331 11.22 1.89 -4.47
CA VAL A 331 9.80 1.69 -4.16
C VAL A 331 9.27 2.85 -3.34
N SER A 332 10.06 3.30 -2.35
CA SER A 332 9.61 4.26 -1.35
C SER A 332 9.60 5.71 -1.84
N PHE A 333 10.34 6.00 -2.90
CA PHE A 333 10.47 7.35 -3.41
C PHE A 333 9.13 7.90 -3.93
N PRO A 334 8.70 9.11 -3.52
CA PRO A 334 7.42 9.69 -3.93
C PRO A 334 7.52 10.35 -5.32
N TRP A 335 7.64 9.51 -6.36
CA TRP A 335 7.72 9.92 -7.76
C TRP A 335 6.59 10.89 -8.15
N LEU A 336 6.92 12.02 -8.78
CA LEU A 336 5.93 12.99 -9.25
C LEU A 336 5.05 12.41 -10.35
N SER A 337 5.64 11.63 -11.26
CA SER A 337 4.93 10.94 -12.33
C SER A 337 3.81 10.05 -11.79
N ASP A 338 3.99 9.46 -10.62
CA ASP A 338 3.01 8.54 -10.02
C ASP A 338 1.76 9.28 -9.56
N GLY A 339 1.94 10.41 -8.87
CA GLY A 339 0.83 11.28 -8.49
C GLY A 339 0.13 11.94 -9.68
N MET A 340 0.92 12.38 -10.66
CA MET A 340 0.40 12.96 -11.90
C MET A 340 -0.47 11.95 -12.68
N TRP A 341 -0.13 10.66 -12.66
CA TRP A 341 -0.95 9.65 -13.31
C TRP A 341 -2.39 9.64 -12.77
N PHE A 342 -2.56 9.70 -11.44
CA PHE A 342 -3.90 9.76 -10.83
C PHE A 342 -4.68 11.00 -11.27
N LEU A 343 -4.02 12.15 -11.40
CA LEU A 343 -4.63 13.36 -11.94
C LEU A 343 -5.14 13.16 -13.37
N THR A 344 -4.38 12.46 -14.22
CA THR A 344 -4.84 12.13 -15.58
C THR A 344 -6.08 11.24 -15.56
N GLN A 345 -6.16 10.29 -14.62
CA GLN A 345 -7.33 9.43 -14.51
C GLN A 345 -8.54 10.16 -13.93
N PHE A 346 -8.33 11.12 -13.02
CA PHE A 346 -9.42 11.99 -12.55
C PHE A 346 -10.00 12.84 -13.67
N ARG A 347 -9.15 13.30 -14.59
CA ARG A 347 -9.57 14.00 -15.81
C ARG A 347 -10.31 13.07 -16.76
N ARG A 348 -9.72 11.92 -17.08
CA ARG A 348 -10.32 10.88 -17.95
C ARG A 348 -11.72 10.47 -17.49
N TRP A 349 -11.93 10.37 -16.18
CA TRP A 349 -13.21 9.93 -15.59
C TRP A 349 -14.12 11.08 -15.14
N GLY A 350 -13.83 12.32 -15.55
CA GLY A 350 -14.70 13.48 -15.31
C GLY A 350 -14.84 13.88 -13.83
N LEU A 351 -13.96 13.38 -12.96
CA LEU A 351 -13.85 13.81 -11.56
C LEU A 351 -13.28 15.23 -11.48
N LEU A 352 -12.35 15.56 -12.38
CA LEU A 352 -11.89 16.92 -12.62
C LEU A 352 -12.48 17.44 -13.93
N LYS A 353 -13.08 18.64 -13.89
CA LYS A 353 -13.74 19.27 -15.04
C LYS A 353 -12.80 20.00 -15.98
N ALA A 354 -11.74 20.57 -15.42
CA ALA A 354 -10.67 21.23 -16.14
C ALA A 354 -9.33 20.61 -15.77
N SER A 355 -8.36 20.74 -16.68
CA SER A 355 -7.01 20.24 -16.51
C SER A 355 -6.32 20.99 -15.37
N PRO A 356 -5.82 20.29 -14.34
CA PRO A 356 -5.04 20.94 -13.30
C PRO A 356 -3.65 21.28 -13.85
N ASP A 357 -2.92 22.12 -13.13
CA ASP A 357 -1.46 22.14 -13.26
C ASP A 357 -0.89 20.86 -12.64
N TYR A 358 -0.78 19.81 -13.47
CA TYR A 358 -0.41 18.47 -13.06
C TYR A 358 0.90 18.45 -12.27
N GLN A 359 1.92 19.14 -12.78
CA GLN A 359 3.24 19.14 -12.19
C GLN A 359 3.27 19.96 -10.90
N ALA A 360 2.67 21.15 -10.88
CA ALA A 360 2.64 21.97 -9.67
C ALA A 360 1.86 21.29 -8.54
N VAL A 361 0.74 20.61 -8.85
CA VAL A 361 -0.02 19.83 -7.86
C VAL A 361 0.84 18.70 -7.29
N ALA A 362 1.50 17.92 -8.14
CA ALA A 362 2.36 16.82 -7.68
C ALA A 362 3.54 17.33 -6.84
N GLN A 363 4.17 18.44 -7.23
CA GLN A 363 5.30 19.04 -6.50
C GLN A 363 4.89 19.56 -5.11
N ARG A 364 3.69 20.14 -4.98
CA ARG A 364 3.20 20.58 -3.66
C ARG A 364 2.91 19.42 -2.72
N ILE A 365 2.32 18.34 -3.24
CA ILE A 365 1.91 17.20 -2.41
C ILE A 365 3.12 16.33 -2.04
N ASN A 366 4.00 16.01 -2.99
CA ASN A 366 5.08 15.05 -2.76
C ASN A 366 6.27 15.68 -2.04
N ARG A 367 6.47 15.32 -0.78
CA ARG A 367 7.55 15.79 0.09
C ARG A 367 8.86 15.02 -0.13
N ILE A 368 9.41 15.14 -1.34
CA ILE A 368 10.70 14.57 -1.73
C ILE A 368 11.83 15.06 -0.81
N ASP A 369 11.72 16.29 -0.31
CA ASP A 369 12.63 16.88 0.67
C ASP A 369 12.68 16.05 1.96
N VAL A 370 11.52 15.77 2.58
CA VAL A 370 11.43 14.95 3.79
C VAL A 370 11.94 13.53 3.53
N TRP A 371 11.61 12.97 2.37
CA TRP A 371 12.12 11.65 1.97
C TRP A 371 13.64 11.62 1.89
N LYS A 372 14.27 12.64 1.29
CA LYS A 372 15.74 12.72 1.15
C LYS A 372 16.44 12.85 2.50
N GLU A 373 15.91 13.65 3.40
CA GLU A 373 16.45 13.78 4.75
C GLU A 373 16.37 12.47 5.53
N ALA A 374 15.25 11.74 5.41
CA ALA A 374 15.10 10.43 6.01
C ALA A 374 16.03 9.37 5.36
N ALA A 375 16.17 9.40 4.03
CA ALA A 375 17.06 8.52 3.29
C ALA A 375 18.54 8.69 3.72
N LEU A 376 18.95 9.92 4.03
CA LEU A 376 20.25 10.19 4.61
C LEU A 376 20.36 9.57 6.03
N ALA A 377 19.34 9.76 6.87
CA ALA A 377 19.32 9.27 8.25
C ALA A 377 19.33 7.74 8.39
N VAL A 378 18.84 6.98 7.40
CA VAL A 378 18.84 5.50 7.41
C VAL A 378 20.13 4.86 6.85
N GLY A 379 21.15 5.67 6.59
CA GLY A 379 22.46 5.23 6.09
C GLY A 379 22.77 5.62 4.65
N GLY A 380 22.21 6.74 4.16
CA GLY A 380 22.58 7.31 2.86
C GLY A 380 22.02 6.58 1.65
N ILE A 381 20.71 6.28 1.65
CA ILE A 381 20.05 5.72 0.47
C ILE A 381 20.05 6.76 -0.66
N GLY A 382 20.54 6.36 -1.84
CA GLY A 382 20.61 7.23 -3.01
C GLY A 382 19.22 7.59 -3.53
N ALA A 383 18.93 8.89 -3.60
CA ALA A 383 17.73 9.36 -4.29
C ALA A 383 17.87 9.16 -5.81
N PRO A 384 16.78 8.85 -6.52
CA PRO A 384 16.76 8.94 -7.97
C PRO A 384 17.21 10.31 -8.49
N LYS A 385 17.92 10.32 -9.62
CA LYS A 385 18.44 11.56 -10.24
C LYS A 385 17.34 12.50 -10.71
N GLN A 386 16.19 11.94 -11.10
CA GLN A 386 15.03 12.69 -11.59
C GLN A 386 13.79 12.25 -10.80
N PRO A 387 12.82 13.15 -10.59
CA PRO A 387 11.62 12.83 -9.83
C PRO A 387 10.51 12.17 -10.66
N MET A 388 10.76 11.95 -11.95
CA MET A 388 9.85 11.28 -12.89
C MET A 388 10.40 9.90 -13.25
N ARG A 389 9.50 8.94 -13.47
CA ARG A 389 9.83 7.63 -14.03
C ARG A 389 8.90 7.29 -15.20
N SER A 390 9.35 6.38 -16.05
CA SER A 390 8.59 5.88 -17.19
C SER A 390 8.05 4.47 -16.92
N SER A 391 6.88 4.15 -17.46
CA SER A 391 6.29 2.82 -17.40
C SER A 391 5.40 2.56 -18.61
N THR A 392 5.26 1.30 -18.99
CA THR A 392 4.33 0.86 -20.03
C THR A 392 3.19 0.10 -19.38
N LEU A 393 1.95 0.51 -19.65
CA LEU A 393 0.74 -0.12 -19.13
C LEU A 393 0.24 -1.22 -20.07
N LEU A 394 -0.76 -1.99 -19.62
CA LEU A 394 -1.25 -3.20 -20.30
C LEU A 394 -1.69 -3.00 -21.77
N ASP A 395 -2.07 -1.78 -22.13
CA ASP A 395 -2.54 -1.39 -23.45
C ASP A 395 -1.40 -0.84 -24.34
N GLY A 396 -0.15 -0.99 -23.89
CA GLY A 396 1.04 -0.51 -24.59
C GLY A 396 1.29 1.00 -24.45
N LYS A 397 0.41 1.74 -23.77
CA LYS A 397 0.62 3.17 -23.54
C LYS A 397 1.78 3.40 -22.59
N VAL A 398 2.66 4.33 -22.98
CA VAL A 398 3.78 4.77 -22.16
C VAL A 398 3.34 5.97 -21.30
N TRP A 399 3.53 5.84 -19.99
CA TRP A 399 3.38 6.94 -19.05
C TRP A 399 4.76 7.37 -18.52
N ASN A 400 5.11 8.63 -18.74
CA ASN A 400 6.39 9.21 -18.28
C ASN A 400 6.24 10.61 -17.66
N GLY A 401 5.00 11.13 -17.55
CA GLY A 401 4.71 12.45 -17.00
C GLY A 401 4.92 13.65 -17.94
N ALA A 402 5.37 13.44 -19.19
CA ALA A 402 5.74 14.54 -20.09
C ALA A 402 4.53 15.28 -20.70
N ASP A 403 3.46 14.56 -21.04
CA ASP A 403 2.20 15.13 -21.57
C ASP A 403 0.97 14.55 -20.84
N PRO A 404 0.66 15.04 -19.63
CA PRO A 404 -0.44 14.51 -18.83
C PRO A 404 -1.82 14.72 -19.46
N GLU A 405 -2.04 15.85 -20.14
CA GLU A 405 -3.33 16.14 -20.78
C GLU A 405 -3.53 15.31 -22.04
N GLY A 406 -2.51 15.19 -22.89
CA GLY A 406 -2.55 14.29 -24.03
C GLY A 406 -2.76 12.85 -23.59
N TYR A 407 -2.10 12.40 -22.53
CA TYR A 407 -2.33 11.07 -21.96
C TYR A 407 -3.79 10.89 -21.51
N ALA A 408 -4.34 11.82 -20.72
CA ALA A 408 -5.72 11.76 -20.22
C ALA A 408 -6.77 11.70 -21.35
N SER A 409 -6.55 12.45 -22.44
CA SER A 409 -7.45 12.53 -23.58
C SER A 409 -7.26 11.42 -24.62
N SER A 410 -6.16 10.66 -24.56
CA SER A 410 -5.80 9.62 -25.53
C SER A 410 -6.62 8.33 -25.46
N PHE A 411 -7.56 8.21 -24.51
CA PHE A 411 -8.35 7.00 -24.29
C PHE A 411 -9.68 7.06 -25.04
N ALA A 412 -10.03 5.98 -25.72
CA ALA A 412 -11.31 5.84 -26.41
C ALA A 412 -12.49 5.86 -25.42
N ILE A 413 -12.37 5.10 -24.31
CA ILE A 413 -13.34 5.10 -23.22
C ILE A 413 -12.88 6.07 -22.12
N GLN A 414 -13.72 7.08 -21.92
CA GLN A 414 -13.56 8.19 -20.99
C GLN A 414 -14.95 8.74 -20.65
N ARG A 415 -15.09 9.47 -19.55
CA ARG A 415 -16.35 10.11 -19.17
C ARG A 415 -16.34 11.56 -19.64
N LYS A 416 -16.96 11.85 -20.80
CA LYS A 416 -17.09 13.21 -21.35
C LYS A 416 -18.31 13.91 -20.76
N GLY A 417 -18.18 15.21 -20.46
CA GLY A 417 -19.32 16.11 -20.21
C GLY A 417 -20.02 15.99 -18.84
N ALA A 418 -19.41 15.33 -17.86
CA ALA A 418 -19.90 15.41 -16.48
C ALA A 418 -19.62 16.78 -15.89
#